data_AF-A0A445BG96-F1
#
_entry.id   AF-A0A445BG96-F1
#
_cell.length_a   1.000
_cell.length_b   1.000
_cell.length_c   1.000
_cell.angle_alpha   90.00
_cell.angle_beta   90.00
_cell.angle_gamma   90.00
#
_symmetry.space_group_name_H-M   'P 1'
#
loop_
_entity.id
_entity.type
_entity.pdbx_description
1 polymer ?
#
loop_
_entity_poly.entity_id
_entity_poly.type
_entity_poly.pdbx_seq_one_letter_code
_entity_poly.pdbx_strand_id
1 'polypeptide(L)'
;MHPTNKPKSPSDIERFISAKISDRLRTPRLYAAIERFMVHGPCGRHNENSPCMVDGYCSKYFPKKFWSHTVIDEARFPKYKRPDNGRTITKRNVTNDNSFIVPYNPYLLLTYGCHINVEHTCQTSAIKSLTYSEFLNKFVWKDDVCMWVPRKQGFSIGRLTHVPQGNGEDYYLRLLLNIQKRCTSFVDLRIVHDVVYDTFKEAYYALGILQDDKEFVNAILEEKLELLDEQISSLTLVKIEERLQANGRSLREFSTLSYPDMQNIDGVDDRFLMDEMNFDRELLHEEFKDSLKSMTHEQRNAYDQILNVVSMDLGGFYFVYGYDGTRKIFLYRTLSASLRCNGKIVLNVASSGIASLLLPNGRTAHSRFKIPLNINEDLVCNIKEGSSLAKLLARAI
;
A
#
# COMPACT_ATOMS: atom_id res chain seq x y z
N MET A 1 21.75 -8.39 0.99
CA MET A 1 22.99 -8.81 0.30
C MET A 1 23.51 -7.64 -0.51
N HIS A 2 24.82 -7.37 -0.46
CA HIS A 2 25.48 -6.38 -1.31
C HIS A 2 25.21 -6.69 -2.81
N PRO A 3 25.02 -5.68 -3.68
CA PRO A 3 24.64 -5.88 -5.09
C PRO A 3 25.56 -6.82 -5.89
N THR A 4 26.85 -6.87 -5.55
CA THR A 4 27.85 -7.75 -6.17
C THR A 4 27.68 -9.22 -5.78
N ASN A 5 27.01 -9.50 -4.66
CA ASN A 5 26.87 -10.85 -4.10
C ASN A 5 25.52 -11.49 -4.44
N LYS A 6 24.68 -10.79 -5.22
CA LYS A 6 23.40 -11.34 -5.70
C LYS A 6 23.69 -12.39 -6.79
N PRO A 7 23.13 -13.61 -6.71
CA PRO A 7 23.29 -14.61 -7.76
C PRO A 7 22.68 -14.08 -9.08
N LYS A 8 23.45 -14.12 -10.18
CA LYS A 8 23.06 -13.59 -11.49
C LYS A 8 22.86 -14.67 -12.55
N SER A 9 23.40 -15.87 -12.30
CA SER A 9 23.31 -17.02 -13.19
C SER A 9 22.74 -18.24 -12.46
N PRO A 10 22.21 -19.25 -13.17
CA PRO A 10 21.81 -20.52 -12.56
C PRO A 10 22.95 -21.19 -11.77
N SER A 11 24.18 -21.06 -12.25
CA SER A 11 25.39 -21.56 -11.57
C SER A 11 25.63 -20.85 -10.22
N ASP A 12 25.34 -19.55 -10.13
CA ASP A 12 25.41 -18.84 -8.85
C ASP A 12 24.32 -19.32 -7.89
N ILE A 13 23.11 -19.57 -8.39
CA ILE A 13 22.00 -20.11 -7.56
C ILE A 13 22.42 -21.46 -6.95
N GLU A 14 23.05 -22.33 -7.72
CA GLU A 14 23.53 -23.64 -7.23
C GLU A 14 24.55 -23.55 -6.09
N ARG A 15 25.28 -22.43 -5.96
CA ARG A 15 26.20 -22.21 -4.84
C ARG A 15 25.49 -21.93 -3.53
N PHE A 16 24.27 -21.40 -3.59
CA PHE A 16 23.51 -21.00 -2.40
C PHE A 16 22.32 -21.91 -2.11
N ILE A 17 21.71 -22.54 -3.11
CA ILE A 17 20.49 -23.33 -2.97
C ILE A 17 20.73 -24.72 -3.53
N SER A 18 20.39 -25.73 -2.73
CA SER A 18 20.45 -27.13 -3.09
C SER A 18 19.11 -27.80 -2.87
N ALA A 19 18.77 -28.75 -3.74
CA ALA A 19 17.55 -29.55 -3.60
C ALA A 19 17.87 -31.05 -3.74
N LYS A 20 19.03 -31.46 -3.24
CA LYS A 20 19.56 -32.83 -3.35
C LYS A 20 19.96 -33.39 -1.98
N ILE A 21 19.94 -34.71 -1.88
CA ILE A 21 20.47 -35.49 -0.77
C ILE A 21 22.00 -35.41 -0.81
N SER A 22 22.57 -34.97 0.31
CA SER A 22 24.02 -34.90 0.49
C SER A 22 24.65 -36.29 0.58
N ASP A 23 25.97 -36.37 0.46
CA ASP A 23 26.65 -37.64 0.60
C ASP A 23 26.77 -38.01 2.08
N ARG A 24 26.23 -39.18 2.49
CA ARG A 24 26.22 -39.59 3.89
C ARG A 24 27.62 -39.77 4.47
N LEU A 25 28.59 -40.19 3.65
CA LEU A 25 29.97 -40.43 4.09
C LEU A 25 30.78 -39.13 4.10
N ARG A 26 30.62 -38.27 3.08
CA ARG A 26 31.41 -37.02 3.00
C ARG A 26 30.87 -35.91 3.89
N THR A 27 29.55 -35.82 4.05
CA THR A 27 28.88 -34.70 4.74
C THR A 27 27.78 -35.21 5.67
N PRO A 28 28.13 -36.03 6.69
CA PRO A 28 27.16 -36.74 7.54
C PRO A 28 26.23 -35.79 8.32
N ARG A 29 26.74 -34.66 8.81
CA ARG A 29 25.93 -33.66 9.53
C ARG A 29 24.85 -33.05 8.64
N LEU A 30 25.21 -32.72 7.40
CA LEU A 30 24.27 -32.15 6.43
C LEU A 30 23.26 -33.20 5.97
N TYR A 31 23.71 -34.45 5.73
CA TYR A 31 22.80 -35.56 5.43
C TYR A 31 21.74 -35.75 6.52
N ALA A 32 22.15 -35.82 7.79
CA ALA A 32 21.23 -35.97 8.92
C ALA A 32 20.25 -34.78 9.04
N ALA A 33 20.71 -33.55 8.78
CA ALA A 33 19.84 -32.38 8.76
C ALA A 33 18.82 -32.43 7.61
N ILE A 34 19.23 -32.86 6.41
CA ILE A 34 18.32 -33.04 5.26
C ILE A 34 17.28 -34.09 5.57
N GLU A 35 17.68 -35.25 6.08
CA GLU A 35 16.79 -36.35 6.47
C GLU A 35 15.72 -35.89 7.45
N ARG A 36 16.13 -35.17 8.49
CA ARG A 36 15.23 -34.73 9.54
C ARG A 36 14.28 -33.62 9.07
N PHE A 37 14.79 -32.65 8.32
CA PHE A 37 14.10 -31.37 8.10
C PHE A 37 13.70 -31.09 6.65
N MET A 38 14.40 -31.61 5.64
CA MET A 38 14.21 -31.18 4.23
C MET A 38 13.47 -32.20 3.37
N VAL A 39 13.18 -33.41 3.86
CA VAL A 39 12.38 -34.39 3.13
C VAL A 39 10.90 -34.01 3.24
N HIS A 40 10.30 -33.65 2.10
CA HIS A 40 8.85 -33.49 1.99
C HIS A 40 8.18 -34.80 2.40
N GLY A 41 7.29 -34.74 3.39
CA GLY A 41 6.68 -35.93 3.97
C GLY A 41 5.93 -36.76 2.94
N PRO A 42 5.72 -38.07 3.18
CA PRO A 42 5.05 -38.91 2.20
C PRO A 42 3.68 -38.31 1.87
N CYS A 43 3.42 -38.13 0.58
CA CYS A 43 2.20 -37.55 0.05
C CYS A 43 1.86 -38.23 -1.28
N GLY A 44 0.76 -37.84 -1.92
CA GLY A 44 0.31 -38.47 -3.15
C GLY A 44 -0.11 -39.90 -2.89
N ARG A 45 0.29 -40.81 -3.78
CA ARG A 45 -0.02 -42.25 -3.70
C ARG A 45 0.50 -42.92 -2.43
N HIS A 46 1.47 -42.31 -1.75
CA HIS A 46 2.03 -42.85 -0.51
C HIS A 46 1.28 -42.40 0.74
N ASN A 47 0.54 -41.29 0.67
CA ASN A 47 -0.32 -40.81 1.75
C ASN A 47 -1.26 -39.71 1.24
N GLU A 48 -2.50 -40.08 0.94
CA GLU A 48 -3.53 -39.16 0.44
C GLU A 48 -4.03 -38.21 1.54
N ASN A 49 -3.86 -38.57 2.81
CA ASN A 49 -4.29 -37.79 3.97
C ASN A 49 -3.25 -36.74 4.42
N SER A 50 -2.14 -36.59 3.70
CA SER A 50 -1.15 -35.58 4.06
C SER A 50 -1.72 -34.16 3.91
N PRO A 51 -1.42 -33.19 4.81
CA PRO A 51 -1.99 -31.83 4.78
C PRO A 51 -1.73 -31.06 3.48
N CYS A 52 -0.73 -31.47 2.70
CA CYS A 52 -0.42 -30.88 1.41
C CYS A 52 -1.30 -31.39 0.26
N MET A 53 -2.11 -32.43 0.46
CA MET A 53 -2.96 -33.03 -0.56
C MET A 53 -4.23 -32.20 -0.78
N VAL A 54 -4.48 -31.82 -2.02
CA VAL A 54 -5.65 -31.07 -2.46
C VAL A 54 -6.13 -31.70 -3.76
N ASP A 55 -7.40 -32.10 -3.82
CA ASP A 55 -8.04 -32.73 -4.99
C ASP A 55 -7.27 -33.94 -5.56
N GLY A 56 -6.66 -34.75 -4.70
CA GLY A 56 -5.89 -35.94 -5.09
C GLY A 56 -4.45 -35.65 -5.55
N TYR A 57 -3.99 -34.40 -5.52
CA TYR A 57 -2.62 -34.01 -5.88
C TYR A 57 -1.91 -33.29 -4.73
N CYS A 58 -0.58 -33.39 -4.70
CA CYS A 58 0.19 -32.55 -3.78
C CYS A 58 0.16 -31.09 -4.26
N SER A 59 -0.39 -30.18 -3.44
CA SER A 59 -0.44 -28.73 -3.70
C SER A 59 0.95 -28.10 -3.90
N LYS A 60 2.02 -28.76 -3.42
CA LYS A 60 3.41 -28.34 -3.61
C LYS A 60 4.08 -29.05 -4.80
N TYR A 61 3.33 -29.83 -5.58
CA TYR A 61 3.74 -30.53 -6.80
C TYR A 61 4.93 -31.48 -6.59
N PHE A 62 4.90 -32.25 -5.49
CA PHE A 62 5.82 -33.38 -5.29
C PHE A 62 5.21 -34.68 -5.85
N PRO A 63 6.01 -35.57 -6.44
CA PRO A 63 7.46 -35.48 -6.66
C PRO A 63 7.85 -34.44 -7.72
N LYS A 64 9.00 -33.76 -7.53
CA LYS A 64 9.56 -32.81 -8.50
C LYS A 64 10.32 -33.51 -9.61
N LYS A 65 10.29 -32.97 -10.83
CA LYS A 65 11.09 -33.48 -11.95
C LYS A 65 12.60 -33.39 -11.67
N PHE A 66 13.37 -34.38 -12.13
CA PHE A 66 14.83 -34.34 -12.09
C PHE A 66 15.41 -33.35 -13.10
N TRP A 67 16.51 -32.71 -12.70
CA TRP A 67 17.27 -31.75 -13.51
C TRP A 67 18.77 -31.89 -13.20
N SER A 68 19.60 -32.04 -14.23
CA SER A 68 21.06 -32.17 -14.06
C SER A 68 21.75 -30.87 -13.65
N HIS A 69 21.12 -29.73 -13.94
CA HIS A 69 21.55 -28.38 -13.59
C HIS A 69 20.32 -27.50 -13.35
N THR A 70 20.51 -26.36 -12.67
CA THR A 70 19.45 -25.39 -12.44
C THR A 70 19.12 -24.70 -13.75
N VAL A 71 17.83 -24.65 -14.08
CA VAL A 71 17.32 -24.00 -15.30
C VAL A 71 16.35 -22.91 -14.89
N ILE A 72 16.44 -21.74 -15.50
CA ILE A 72 15.44 -20.68 -15.35
C ILE A 72 14.44 -20.86 -16.49
N ASP A 73 13.16 -21.06 -16.17
CA ASP A 73 12.13 -21.21 -17.19
C ASP A 73 11.71 -19.88 -17.84
N GLU A 74 10.81 -19.94 -18.82
CA GLU A 74 10.30 -18.78 -19.55
C GLU A 74 9.62 -17.75 -18.63
N ALA A 75 9.01 -18.21 -17.53
CA ALA A 75 8.41 -17.37 -16.50
C ALA A 75 9.44 -16.83 -15.48
N ARG A 76 10.72 -17.11 -15.72
CA ARG A 76 11.89 -16.78 -14.88
C ARG A 76 11.89 -17.41 -13.49
N PHE A 77 11.23 -18.54 -13.32
CA PHE A 77 11.34 -19.32 -12.08
C PHE A 77 12.48 -20.35 -12.19
N PRO A 78 13.31 -20.48 -11.15
CA PRO A 78 14.37 -21.47 -11.14
C PRO A 78 13.81 -22.87 -10.86
N LYS A 79 14.08 -23.79 -11.78
CA LYS A 79 13.96 -25.23 -11.60
C LYS A 79 15.30 -25.73 -11.09
N TYR A 80 15.40 -25.92 -9.77
CA TYR A 80 16.66 -26.31 -9.12
C TYR A 80 17.17 -27.67 -9.61
N LYS A 81 18.50 -27.77 -9.67
CA LYS A 81 19.21 -29.03 -9.88
C LYS A 81 18.77 -30.11 -8.89
N ARG A 82 18.27 -31.21 -9.44
CA ARG A 82 17.84 -32.43 -8.75
C ARG A 82 18.39 -33.62 -9.54
N PRO A 83 19.62 -34.07 -9.25
CA PRO A 83 20.22 -35.16 -10.00
C PRO A 83 19.51 -36.47 -9.67
N ASP A 84 19.29 -37.32 -10.67
CA ASP A 84 18.91 -38.71 -10.43
C ASP A 84 20.18 -39.53 -10.22
N ASN A 85 20.62 -39.64 -8.97
CA ASN A 85 21.89 -40.26 -8.59
C ASN A 85 21.71 -41.46 -7.65
N GLY A 86 20.50 -42.02 -7.59
CA GLY A 86 20.17 -43.19 -6.77
C GLY A 86 20.20 -42.97 -5.25
N ARG A 87 20.45 -41.75 -4.77
CA ARG A 87 20.44 -41.45 -3.32
C ARG A 87 19.02 -41.37 -2.81
N THR A 88 18.78 -41.98 -1.65
CA THR A 88 17.46 -42.03 -1.02
C THR A 88 17.53 -41.81 0.50
N ILE A 89 16.40 -41.40 1.06
CA ILE A 89 16.15 -41.27 2.50
C ILE A 89 14.79 -41.90 2.81
N THR A 90 14.74 -42.79 3.81
CA THR A 90 13.49 -43.43 4.24
C THR A 90 12.82 -42.62 5.34
N LYS A 91 11.58 -42.19 5.11
CA LYS A 91 10.77 -41.43 6.08
C LYS A 91 9.40 -42.08 6.20
N ARG A 92 9.02 -42.51 7.42
CA ARG A 92 7.75 -43.22 7.70
C ARG A 92 7.49 -44.40 6.74
N ASN A 93 8.49 -45.26 6.56
CA ASN A 93 8.49 -46.43 5.66
C ASN A 93 8.37 -46.12 4.15
N VAL A 94 8.50 -44.85 3.75
CA VAL A 94 8.53 -44.45 2.34
C VAL A 94 9.95 -44.03 1.98
N THR A 95 10.50 -44.63 0.93
CA THR A 95 11.82 -44.30 0.39
C THR A 95 11.68 -43.12 -0.57
N ASN A 96 12.31 -42.00 -0.23
CA ASN A 96 12.23 -40.74 -0.97
C ASN A 96 13.58 -40.42 -1.61
N ASP A 97 13.58 -40.10 -2.89
CA ASP A 97 14.77 -39.66 -3.63
C ASP A 97 14.88 -38.12 -3.69
N ASN A 98 15.75 -37.60 -4.56
CA ASN A 98 15.95 -36.16 -4.73
C ASN A 98 14.69 -35.40 -5.23
N SER A 99 13.68 -36.09 -5.76
CA SER A 99 12.42 -35.47 -6.20
C SER A 99 11.58 -34.94 -5.03
N PHE A 100 11.79 -35.45 -3.81
CA PHE A 100 11.06 -35.08 -2.58
C PHE A 100 11.80 -34.09 -1.68
N ILE A 101 12.98 -33.62 -2.07
CA ILE A 101 13.77 -32.71 -1.24
C ILE A 101 13.28 -31.27 -1.40
N VAL A 102 12.95 -30.61 -0.29
CA VAL A 102 12.64 -29.19 -0.26
C VAL A 102 13.94 -28.39 -0.51
N PRO A 103 13.95 -27.36 -1.39
CA PRO A 103 15.14 -26.53 -1.61
C PRO A 103 15.65 -25.86 -0.33
N TYR A 104 16.96 -25.92 -0.09
CA TYR A 104 17.58 -25.42 1.13
C TYR A 104 18.93 -24.78 0.86
N ASN A 105 19.36 -23.90 1.77
CA ASN A 105 20.75 -23.46 1.84
C ASN A 105 21.50 -24.31 2.88
N PRO A 106 22.62 -24.98 2.52
CA PRO A 106 23.35 -25.86 3.45
C PRO A 106 23.81 -25.17 4.74
N TYR A 107 24.25 -23.91 4.64
CA TYR A 107 24.74 -23.15 5.79
C TYR A 107 23.58 -22.78 6.74
N LEU A 108 22.46 -22.29 6.21
CA LEU A 108 21.29 -21.93 7.02
C LEU A 108 20.69 -23.18 7.70
N LEU A 109 20.61 -24.29 6.97
CA LEU A 109 20.09 -25.56 7.51
C LEU A 109 20.93 -26.06 8.70
N LEU A 110 22.26 -26.02 8.58
CA LEU A 110 23.16 -26.43 9.66
C LEU A 110 23.16 -25.44 10.84
N THR A 111 23.02 -24.14 10.56
CA THR A 111 23.01 -23.08 11.59
C THR A 111 21.76 -23.15 12.45
N TYR A 112 20.57 -23.28 11.83
CA TYR A 112 19.29 -23.16 12.54
C TYR A 112 18.65 -24.51 12.88
N GLY A 113 19.03 -25.59 12.19
CA GLY A 113 18.55 -26.94 12.53
C GLY A 113 17.02 -27.10 12.47
N CYS A 114 16.36 -26.47 11.50
CA CYS A 114 14.91 -26.51 11.35
C CYS A 114 14.49 -26.66 9.88
N HIS A 115 13.18 -26.81 9.63
CA HIS A 115 12.66 -26.84 8.27
C HIS A 115 12.76 -25.46 7.62
N ILE A 116 13.53 -25.33 6.53
CA ILE A 116 13.78 -24.08 5.82
C ILE A 116 13.61 -24.34 4.32
N ASN A 117 12.64 -23.69 3.71
CA ASN A 117 12.51 -23.64 2.25
C ASN A 117 13.19 -22.37 1.73
N VAL A 118 14.31 -22.50 1.02
CA VAL A 118 15.02 -21.37 0.43
C VAL A 118 14.76 -21.33 -1.06
N GLU A 119 14.10 -20.26 -1.51
CA GLU A 119 13.79 -20.06 -2.92
C GLU A 119 14.50 -18.82 -3.49
N HIS A 120 15.08 -18.97 -4.67
CA HIS A 120 15.56 -17.87 -5.48
C HIS A 120 14.38 -17.23 -6.21
N THR A 121 14.03 -16.03 -5.76
CA THR A 121 13.05 -15.19 -6.45
C THR A 121 13.76 -14.42 -7.56
N CYS A 122 13.43 -14.72 -8.82
CA CYS A 122 13.92 -13.89 -9.90
C CYS A 122 13.15 -12.56 -9.86
N GLN A 123 13.86 -11.46 -9.64
CA GLN A 123 13.34 -10.14 -10.01
C GLN A 123 13.24 -10.14 -11.55
N THR A 124 12.08 -10.47 -12.10
CA THR A 124 11.83 -10.30 -13.53
C THR A 124 12.23 -8.87 -13.91
N SER A 125 12.92 -8.68 -15.04
CA SER A 125 13.18 -7.33 -15.58
C SER A 125 11.85 -6.61 -15.84
N ALA A 126 10.77 -7.37 -16.06
CA ALA A 126 9.41 -6.89 -16.11
C ALA A 126 8.85 -6.40 -14.76
N ILE A 127 9.39 -6.78 -13.59
CA ILE A 127 9.07 -6.18 -12.28
C ILE A 127 9.86 -4.89 -12.09
N LYS A 128 11.13 -4.87 -12.53
CA LYS A 128 12.01 -3.70 -12.41
C LYS A 128 11.51 -2.49 -13.19
N SER A 129 10.76 -2.69 -14.28
CA SER A 129 10.14 -1.61 -15.04
C SER A 129 8.83 -1.08 -14.42
N LEU A 130 8.36 -1.67 -13.31
CA LEU A 130 7.08 -1.34 -12.70
C LEU A 130 7.28 -0.48 -11.46
N THR A 131 6.41 0.51 -11.29
CA THR A 131 6.17 1.17 -10.00
C THR A 131 5.50 0.17 -9.05
N TYR A 132 5.46 0.47 -7.76
CA TYR A 132 4.79 -0.41 -6.80
C TYR A 132 3.29 -0.61 -7.14
N SER A 133 2.62 0.44 -7.61
CA SER A 133 1.23 0.37 -8.07
C SER A 133 1.06 -0.58 -9.27
N GLU A 134 1.95 -0.47 -10.26
CA GLU A 134 1.95 -1.35 -11.43
C GLU A 134 2.29 -2.82 -11.06
N PHE A 135 3.12 -3.02 -10.03
CA PHE A 135 3.45 -4.36 -9.52
C PHE A 135 2.22 -5.06 -8.92
N LEU A 136 1.42 -4.37 -8.11
CA LEU A 136 0.20 -4.94 -7.50
C LEU A 136 -0.87 -5.35 -8.53
N ASN A 137 -0.87 -4.72 -9.70
CA ASN A 137 -1.75 -5.09 -10.81
C ASN A 137 -1.36 -6.44 -11.45
N LYS A 138 -0.08 -6.82 -11.38
CA LYS A 138 0.46 -8.02 -12.06
C LYS A 138 0.75 -9.18 -11.13
N PHE A 139 0.97 -8.90 -9.85
CA PHE A 139 1.35 -9.90 -8.85
C PHE A 139 0.34 -9.92 -7.69
N VAL A 140 0.16 -11.09 -7.10
CA VAL A 140 -0.65 -11.27 -5.89
C VAL A 140 0.19 -11.95 -4.82
N TRP A 141 0.14 -11.42 -3.60
CA TRP A 141 0.76 -12.07 -2.45
C TRP A 141 -0.07 -13.28 -2.06
N LYS A 142 0.60 -14.41 -1.87
CA LYS A 142 0.00 -15.67 -1.43
C LYS A 142 0.57 -15.98 -0.06
N ASP A 143 -0.23 -15.75 0.99
CA ASP A 143 0.17 -15.95 2.38
C ASP A 143 0.54 -17.40 2.68
N ASP A 144 -0.16 -18.35 2.06
CA ASP A 144 0.02 -19.80 2.19
C ASP A 144 1.36 -20.32 1.68
N VAL A 145 2.05 -19.51 0.89
CA VAL A 145 3.38 -19.80 0.33
C VAL A 145 4.38 -18.65 0.56
N CYS A 146 3.97 -17.60 1.28
CA CYS A 146 4.72 -16.36 1.51
C CYS A 146 5.46 -15.87 0.26
N MET A 147 4.75 -15.84 -0.88
CA MET A 147 5.36 -15.47 -2.16
C MET A 147 4.43 -14.62 -3.02
N TRP A 148 5.04 -13.73 -3.81
CA TRP A 148 4.35 -13.03 -4.89
C TRP A 148 4.28 -13.94 -6.11
N VAL A 149 3.07 -14.24 -6.58
CA VAL A 149 2.85 -15.03 -7.81
C VAL A 149 2.26 -14.13 -8.89
N PRO A 150 2.66 -14.32 -10.17
CA PRO A 150 1.97 -13.69 -11.30
C PRO A 150 0.48 -14.04 -11.26
N ARG A 151 -0.39 -13.05 -11.51
CA ARG A 151 -1.83 -13.29 -11.58
C ARG A 151 -2.15 -14.16 -12.81
N LYS A 152 -3.01 -15.17 -12.61
CA LYS A 152 -3.46 -16.09 -13.67
C LYS A 152 -4.58 -15.50 -14.55
N GLN A 153 -5.39 -14.57 -14.02
CA GLN A 153 -6.43 -13.78 -14.73
C GLN A 153 -6.70 -12.47 -13.98
N GLY A 154 -6.96 -11.38 -14.73
CA GLY A 154 -7.63 -10.16 -14.24
C GLY A 154 -6.77 -8.95 -13.85
N PHE A 155 -7.37 -7.76 -14.00
CA PHE A 155 -6.95 -6.48 -13.42
C PHE A 155 -7.35 -6.44 -11.94
N SER A 156 -6.43 -6.08 -11.05
CA SER A 156 -6.67 -5.95 -9.61
C SER A 156 -6.15 -4.60 -9.15
N ILE A 157 -7.02 -3.77 -8.59
CA ILE A 157 -6.62 -2.49 -7.99
C ILE A 157 -5.78 -2.78 -6.73
N GLY A 158 -4.46 -2.61 -6.85
CA GLY A 158 -3.56 -2.57 -5.70
C GLY A 158 -3.93 -1.41 -4.79
N ARG A 159 -4.28 -1.68 -3.53
CA ARG A 159 -4.61 -0.61 -2.57
C ARG A 159 -3.34 -0.14 -1.88
N LEU A 160 -2.80 0.99 -2.32
CA LEU A 160 -1.91 1.78 -1.48
C LEU A 160 -2.77 2.55 -0.47
N THR A 161 -2.51 2.37 0.82
CA THR A 161 -3.22 3.11 1.87
C THR A 161 -3.08 4.61 1.61
N HIS A 162 -4.20 5.34 1.67
CA HIS A 162 -4.16 6.78 1.59
C HIS A 162 -3.37 7.34 2.78
N VAL A 163 -2.22 7.94 2.49
CA VAL A 163 -1.43 8.70 3.47
C VAL A 163 -1.66 10.19 3.19
N PRO A 164 -2.21 10.97 4.15
CA PRO A 164 -2.38 12.42 4.01
C PRO A 164 -1.04 13.17 4.20
N GLN A 165 -0.92 14.38 3.64
CA GLN A 165 0.34 15.15 3.54
C GLN A 165 1.05 15.41 4.87
N GLY A 166 0.35 15.84 5.91
CA GLY A 166 0.94 16.07 7.24
C GLY A 166 1.40 14.80 8.01
N ASN A 167 1.45 13.62 7.39
CA ASN A 167 2.13 12.44 7.96
C ASN A 167 3.63 12.46 7.62
N GLY A 168 4.13 13.55 7.04
CA GLY A 168 5.55 13.78 6.79
C GLY A 168 6.14 12.68 5.92
N GLU A 169 7.12 11.96 6.46
CA GLU A 169 7.88 10.94 5.74
C GLU A 169 7.01 9.84 5.12
N ASP A 170 5.90 9.45 5.74
CA ASP A 170 5.00 8.42 5.18
C ASP A 170 4.31 8.90 3.89
N TYR A 171 4.04 10.21 3.78
CA TYR A 171 3.45 10.79 2.58
C TYR A 171 4.44 10.75 1.42
N TYR A 172 5.68 11.18 1.65
CA TYR A 172 6.74 11.16 0.63
C TYR A 172 7.16 9.73 0.26
N LEU A 173 7.17 8.81 1.23
CA LEU A 173 7.32 7.38 0.96
C LEU A 173 6.25 6.87 -0.01
N ARG A 174 4.98 7.21 0.24
CA ARG A 174 3.87 6.86 -0.66
C ARG A 174 4.04 7.45 -2.06
N LEU A 175 4.50 8.69 -2.18
CA LEU A 175 4.76 9.31 -3.48
C LEU A 175 5.90 8.62 -4.22
N LEU A 176 7.03 8.39 -3.55
CA LEU A 176 8.18 7.70 -4.12
C LEU A 176 7.82 6.28 -4.60
N LEU A 177 6.99 5.54 -3.88
CA LEU A 177 6.51 4.22 -4.30
C LEU A 177 5.75 4.23 -5.65
N ASN A 178 5.15 5.36 -6.02
CA ASN A 178 4.44 5.54 -7.28
C ASN A 178 5.33 6.04 -8.43
N ILE A 179 6.56 6.48 -8.15
CA ILE A 179 7.45 7.13 -9.12
C ILE A 179 8.69 6.29 -9.35
N GLN A 180 9.37 5.94 -8.25
CA GLN A 180 10.63 5.22 -8.26
C GLN A 180 10.39 3.76 -8.65
N LYS A 181 11.02 3.37 -9.75
CA LYS A 181 11.02 2.00 -10.26
C LYS A 181 12.26 1.30 -9.76
N ARG A 182 12.26 -0.05 -9.77
CA ARG A 182 13.44 -0.87 -9.44
C ARG A 182 13.88 -0.84 -7.96
N CYS A 183 13.14 -0.20 -7.06
CA CYS A 183 13.48 -0.15 -5.64
C CYS A 183 13.23 -1.49 -4.96
N THR A 184 14.21 -1.95 -4.18
CA THR A 184 14.17 -3.23 -3.44
C THR A 184 14.36 -3.03 -1.94
N SER A 185 14.50 -1.79 -1.49
CA SER A 185 14.65 -1.40 -0.09
C SER A 185 14.17 0.05 0.13
N PHE A 186 13.98 0.45 1.38
CA PHE A 186 13.72 1.86 1.73
C PHE A 186 14.88 2.80 1.40
N VAL A 187 16.11 2.27 1.36
CA VAL A 187 17.29 3.03 0.93
C VAL A 187 17.22 3.27 -0.58
N ASP A 188 16.84 2.25 -1.36
CA ASP A 188 16.71 2.36 -2.82
C ASP A 188 15.66 3.41 -3.22
N LEU A 189 14.62 3.62 -2.41
CA LEU A 189 13.62 4.66 -2.62
C LEU A 189 14.18 6.08 -2.44
N ARG A 190 15.23 6.22 -1.63
CA ARG A 190 15.90 7.50 -1.34
C ARG A 190 17.10 7.77 -2.24
N ILE A 191 17.33 6.96 -3.27
CA ILE A 191 18.41 7.17 -4.24
C ILE A 191 17.87 7.96 -5.43
N VAL A 192 18.46 9.12 -5.70
CA VAL A 192 18.15 9.94 -6.87
C VAL A 192 19.44 10.44 -7.50
N HIS A 193 19.62 10.20 -8.80
CA HIS A 193 20.85 10.52 -9.53
C HIS A 193 22.12 10.01 -8.81
N ASP A 194 22.07 8.76 -8.30
CA ASP A 194 23.13 8.09 -7.55
C ASP A 194 23.53 8.71 -6.20
N VAL A 195 22.73 9.66 -5.69
CA VAL A 195 22.87 10.23 -4.34
C VAL A 195 21.82 9.62 -3.41
N VAL A 196 22.24 9.14 -2.23
CA VAL A 196 21.34 8.67 -1.17
C VAL A 196 20.97 9.87 -0.29
N TYR A 197 19.67 10.12 -0.13
CA TYR A 197 19.17 11.18 0.75
C TYR A 197 18.76 10.63 2.12
N ASP A 198 18.78 11.47 3.15
CA ASP A 198 18.50 11.07 4.52
C ASP A 198 17.00 10.85 4.76
N THR A 199 16.15 11.63 4.07
CA THR A 199 14.69 11.54 4.15
C THR A 199 14.03 11.18 2.81
N PHE A 200 12.82 10.62 2.87
CA PHE A 200 11.98 10.42 1.69
C PHE A 200 11.55 11.76 1.09
N LYS A 201 11.39 12.78 1.92
CA LYS A 201 11.10 14.15 1.50
C LYS A 201 12.20 14.72 0.60
N GLU A 202 13.46 14.66 1.04
CA GLU A 202 14.61 15.13 0.26
C GLU A 202 14.78 14.37 -1.05
N ALA A 203 14.67 13.03 -1.01
CA ALA A 203 14.71 12.21 -2.22
C ALA A 203 13.59 12.59 -3.20
N TYR A 204 12.38 12.88 -2.70
CA TYR A 204 11.28 13.30 -3.54
C TYR A 204 11.55 14.66 -4.22
N TYR A 205 12.08 15.65 -3.49
CA TYR A 205 12.46 16.94 -4.09
C TYR A 205 13.60 16.83 -5.10
N ALA A 206 14.58 15.97 -4.84
CA ALA A 206 15.72 15.74 -5.73
C ALA A 206 15.33 15.14 -7.10
N LEU A 207 14.16 14.50 -7.22
CA LEU A 207 13.65 13.96 -8.49
C LEU A 207 13.23 15.06 -9.48
N GLY A 208 13.09 16.31 -9.02
CA GLY A 208 12.79 17.45 -9.90
C GLY A 208 11.42 17.40 -10.59
N ILE A 209 10.51 16.55 -10.11
CA ILE A 209 9.17 16.34 -10.68
C ILE A 209 8.23 17.52 -10.41
N LEU A 210 8.60 18.39 -9.47
CA LEU A 210 7.94 19.67 -9.25
C LEU A 210 8.85 20.76 -9.82
N GLN A 211 8.71 21.03 -11.12
CA GLN A 211 9.27 22.23 -11.73
C GLN A 211 8.57 23.51 -11.23
N ASP A 212 7.35 23.39 -10.67
CA ASP A 212 6.55 24.52 -10.16
C ASP A 212 6.72 24.79 -8.65
N ASP A 213 7.24 23.87 -7.84
CA ASP A 213 7.40 24.12 -6.40
C ASP A 213 8.60 25.01 -6.06
N LYS A 214 9.45 25.35 -7.05
CA LYS A 214 10.43 26.41 -6.85
C LYS A 214 9.75 27.77 -6.67
N GLU A 215 8.58 28.01 -7.26
CA GLU A 215 7.78 29.20 -6.96
C GLU A 215 7.17 29.13 -5.57
N PHE A 216 6.76 27.95 -5.07
CA PHE A 216 6.23 27.82 -3.71
C PHE A 216 7.31 27.99 -2.62
N VAL A 217 8.48 27.37 -2.82
CA VAL A 217 9.61 27.51 -1.90
C VAL A 217 10.22 28.91 -1.99
N ASN A 218 10.31 29.50 -3.20
CA ASN A 218 10.71 30.90 -3.32
C ASN A 218 9.64 31.83 -2.78
N ALA A 219 8.33 31.59 -2.93
CA ALA A 219 7.29 32.40 -2.30
C ALA A 219 7.32 32.32 -0.77
N ILE A 220 7.61 31.14 -0.19
CA ILE A 220 7.81 30.97 1.26
C ILE A 220 9.12 31.63 1.74
N LEU A 221 10.15 31.73 0.88
CA LEU A 221 11.43 32.39 1.21
C LEU A 221 11.46 33.88 0.86
N GLU A 222 10.64 34.34 -0.10
CA GLU A 222 10.54 35.72 -0.59
C GLU A 222 9.43 36.50 0.12
N GLU A 223 8.34 35.86 0.58
CA GLU A 223 7.48 36.43 1.60
C GLU A 223 8.08 36.16 2.98
N LYS A 224 8.95 37.07 3.42
CA LYS A 224 9.11 37.35 4.85
C LYS A 224 7.75 37.73 5.45
N LEU A 225 6.93 36.75 5.80
CA LEU A 225 5.91 36.90 6.83
C LEU A 225 6.66 36.99 8.16
N GLU A 226 7.07 38.20 8.50
CA GLU A 226 7.52 38.54 9.85
C GLU A 226 6.31 38.39 10.79
N LEU A 227 6.08 37.16 11.26
CA LEU A 227 5.22 36.90 12.41
C LEU A 227 5.77 37.75 13.56
N LEU A 228 4.93 38.59 14.16
CA LEU A 228 5.35 39.34 15.35
C LEU A 228 5.77 38.37 16.45
N ASP A 229 6.76 38.75 17.26
CA ASP A 229 7.26 37.94 18.38
C ASP A 229 6.14 37.45 19.32
N GLU A 230 5.07 38.24 19.47
CA GLU A 230 3.88 37.86 20.23
C GLU A 230 3.12 36.67 19.62
N GLN A 231 3.03 36.58 18.29
CA GLN A 231 2.37 35.48 17.59
C GLN A 231 3.20 34.21 17.67
N ILE A 232 4.53 34.32 17.50
CA ILE A 232 5.47 33.20 17.66
C ILE A 232 5.41 32.66 19.10
N SER A 233 5.42 33.56 20.09
CA SER A 233 5.32 33.23 21.50
C SER A 233 4.01 32.50 21.81
N SER A 234 2.87 33.03 21.35
CA SER A 234 1.56 32.43 21.57
C SER A 234 1.42 31.02 20.94
N LEU A 235 1.87 30.85 19.69
CA LEU A 235 1.89 29.56 19.00
C LEU A 235 2.80 28.53 19.67
N THR A 236 3.93 28.98 20.22
CA THR A 236 4.87 28.14 20.94
C THR A 236 4.26 27.67 22.27
N LEU A 237 3.58 28.56 23.00
CA LEU A 237 2.88 28.25 24.23
C LEU A 237 1.75 27.23 24.02
N VAL A 238 0.99 27.32 22.93
CA VAL A 238 -0.05 26.31 22.60
C VAL A 238 0.55 24.93 22.38
N LYS A 239 1.63 24.82 21.61
CA LYS A 239 2.32 23.53 21.38
C LYS A 239 2.92 22.96 22.66
N ILE A 240 3.37 23.82 23.58
CA ILE A 240 3.85 23.40 24.90
C ILE A 240 2.68 22.91 25.77
N GLU A 241 1.52 23.57 25.76
CA GLU A 241 0.31 23.13 26.47
C GLU A 241 -0.10 21.72 26.03
N GLU A 242 -0.15 21.46 24.72
CA GLU A 242 -0.51 20.16 24.17
C GLU A 242 0.43 19.04 24.67
N ARG A 243 1.74 19.34 24.75
CA ARG A 243 2.75 18.40 25.24
C ARG A 243 2.67 18.19 26.74
N LEU A 244 2.33 19.21 27.51
CA LEU A 244 2.15 19.10 28.96
C LEU A 244 0.87 18.34 29.31
N GLN A 245 -0.24 18.63 28.62
CA GLN A 245 -1.51 17.94 28.82
C GLN A 245 -1.41 16.45 28.48
N ALA A 246 -0.65 16.10 27.43
CA ALA A 246 -0.33 14.71 27.11
C ALA A 246 0.42 13.96 28.24
N ASN A 247 1.05 14.70 29.15
CA ASN A 247 1.73 14.18 30.34
C ASN A 247 1.01 14.55 31.65
N GLY A 248 -0.27 14.96 31.57
CA GLY A 248 -1.12 15.24 32.74
C GLY A 248 -0.78 16.53 33.50
N ARG A 249 -0.14 17.49 32.85
CA ARG A 249 0.29 18.79 33.41
C ARG A 249 -0.29 19.93 32.58
N SER A 250 -0.29 21.17 33.09
CA SER A 250 -0.70 22.36 32.33
C SER A 250 0.28 23.53 32.50
N LEU A 251 0.37 24.40 31.50
CA LEU A 251 1.06 25.70 31.58
C LEU A 251 0.51 26.57 32.72
N ARG A 252 -0.75 26.35 33.14
CA ARG A 252 -1.35 27.02 34.30
C ARG A 252 -0.60 26.75 35.61
N GLU A 253 0.22 25.70 35.65
CA GLU A 253 1.06 25.36 36.81
C GLU A 253 2.36 26.19 36.87
N PHE A 254 2.68 26.94 35.80
CA PHE A 254 3.91 27.74 35.70
C PHE A 254 3.56 29.23 35.72
N SER A 255 3.65 29.87 36.89
CA SER A 255 3.29 31.27 37.10
C SER A 255 4.12 32.29 36.32
N THR A 256 5.28 31.88 35.78
CA THR A 256 6.17 32.73 34.98
C THR A 256 5.82 32.77 33.49
N LEU A 257 4.91 31.89 33.03
CA LEU A 257 4.55 31.78 31.61
C LEU A 257 3.10 32.22 31.42
N SER A 258 2.86 33.11 30.47
CA SER A 258 1.51 33.54 30.08
C SER A 258 0.75 32.37 29.44
N TYR A 259 -0.56 32.28 29.74
CA TYR A 259 -1.43 31.30 29.10
C TYR A 259 -1.90 31.84 27.74
N PRO A 260 -1.85 31.04 26.65
CA PRO A 260 -2.19 31.54 25.33
C PRO A 260 -3.67 31.92 25.20
N ASP A 261 -3.95 33.07 24.60
CA ASP A 261 -5.30 33.53 24.32
C ASP A 261 -5.87 32.79 23.10
N MET A 262 -6.78 31.84 23.37
CA MET A 262 -7.33 30.92 22.36
C MET A 262 -8.30 31.61 21.38
N GLN A 263 -8.59 32.90 21.54
CA GLN A 263 -9.51 33.61 20.65
C GLN A 263 -8.85 34.12 19.36
N ASN A 264 -7.51 34.19 19.31
CA ASN A 264 -6.77 34.73 18.16
C ASN A 264 -6.04 33.69 17.30
N ILE A 265 -6.44 32.41 17.38
CA ILE A 265 -5.87 31.31 16.58
C ILE A 265 -6.93 30.77 15.61
N ASP A 266 -7.69 31.66 15.00
CA ASP A 266 -8.40 31.33 13.76
C ASP A 266 -7.37 31.34 12.62
N GLY A 267 -6.91 30.14 12.22
CA GLY A 267 -5.95 30.01 11.12
C GLY A 267 -4.97 28.84 11.19
N VAL A 268 -4.94 28.06 12.27
CA VAL A 268 -4.30 26.73 12.24
C VAL A 268 -5.32 25.75 11.67
N ASP A 269 -5.45 25.78 10.35
CA ASP A 269 -6.45 25.07 9.57
C ASP A 269 -6.57 23.59 9.98
N ASP A 270 -7.80 23.17 10.30
CA ASP A 270 -8.15 21.76 10.51
C ASP A 270 -7.77 20.99 9.23
N ARG A 271 -6.66 20.25 9.25
CA ARG A 271 -6.10 19.47 8.13
C ARG A 271 -7.13 18.66 7.33
N PHE A 272 -8.23 18.24 7.97
CA PHE A 272 -9.35 17.56 7.32
C PHE A 272 -10.17 18.45 6.37
N LEU A 273 -10.33 19.74 6.67
CA LEU A 273 -10.91 20.74 5.78
C LEU A 273 -9.96 21.03 4.64
N MET A 274 -8.67 21.24 4.94
CA MET A 274 -7.66 21.51 3.92
C MET A 274 -7.58 20.37 2.89
N ASP A 275 -7.55 19.11 3.33
CA ASP A 275 -7.54 17.94 2.44
C ASP A 275 -8.81 17.85 1.54
N GLU A 276 -9.96 18.34 2.01
CA GLU A 276 -11.22 18.34 1.24
C GLU A 276 -11.43 19.62 0.42
N MET A 277 -10.55 20.62 0.58
CA MET A 277 -10.56 21.86 -0.20
C MET A 277 -9.35 21.98 -1.14
N ASN A 278 -8.37 21.08 -0.99
CA ASN A 278 -7.14 21.01 -1.77
C ASN A 278 -7.40 20.39 -3.15
N PHE A 279 -8.07 21.16 -4.00
CA PHE A 279 -8.26 20.86 -5.40
C PHE A 279 -7.83 22.04 -6.25
N ASP A 280 -7.25 21.72 -7.41
CA ASP A 280 -7.09 22.69 -8.49
C ASP A 280 -8.48 23.07 -9.03
N ARG A 281 -8.92 24.28 -8.71
CA ARG A 281 -10.24 24.77 -9.08
C ARG A 281 -10.36 25.04 -10.57
N GLU A 282 -9.27 25.44 -11.22
CA GLU A 282 -9.27 25.73 -12.66
C GLU A 282 -9.37 24.43 -13.45
N LEU A 283 -8.59 23.42 -13.07
CA LEU A 283 -8.67 22.09 -13.67
C LEU A 283 -10.06 21.46 -13.47
N LEU A 284 -10.61 21.52 -12.25
CA LEU A 284 -11.96 21.02 -11.99
C LEU A 284 -13.03 21.76 -12.79
N HIS A 285 -12.85 23.07 -13.00
CA HIS A 285 -13.78 23.87 -13.79
C HIS A 285 -13.76 23.46 -15.26
N GLU A 286 -12.59 23.17 -15.83
CA GLU A 286 -12.47 22.65 -17.20
C GLU A 286 -13.03 21.22 -17.32
N GLU A 287 -12.72 20.31 -16.39
CA GLU A 287 -13.32 18.96 -16.36
C GLU A 287 -14.85 19.02 -16.28
N PHE A 288 -15.38 19.95 -15.49
CA PHE A 288 -16.81 20.19 -15.36
C PHE A 288 -17.42 20.69 -16.68
N LYS A 289 -16.80 21.68 -17.33
CA LYS A 289 -17.26 22.20 -18.62
C LYS A 289 -17.35 21.10 -19.68
N ASP A 290 -16.34 20.25 -19.78
CA ASP A 290 -16.33 19.15 -20.74
C ASP A 290 -17.37 18.07 -20.40
N SER A 291 -17.54 17.79 -19.11
CA SER A 291 -18.58 16.88 -18.64
C SER A 291 -19.98 17.39 -18.99
N LEU A 292 -20.25 18.69 -18.83
CA LEU A 292 -21.55 19.27 -19.22
C LEU A 292 -21.85 19.12 -20.71
N LYS A 293 -20.84 19.23 -21.60
CA LYS A 293 -21.04 19.09 -23.06
C LYS A 293 -21.43 17.67 -23.46
N SER A 294 -20.92 16.67 -22.74
CA SER A 294 -21.09 15.24 -23.05
C SER A 294 -22.29 14.58 -22.34
N MET A 295 -23.06 15.35 -21.57
CA MET A 295 -24.16 14.87 -20.74
C MET A 295 -25.43 14.60 -21.57
N THR A 296 -26.16 13.51 -21.26
CA THR A 296 -27.46 13.26 -21.90
C THR A 296 -28.54 14.19 -21.34
N HIS A 297 -29.67 14.31 -22.05
CA HIS A 297 -30.78 15.17 -21.61
C HIS A 297 -31.33 14.76 -20.23
N GLU A 298 -31.45 13.46 -19.96
CA GLU A 298 -31.96 12.92 -18.70
C GLU A 298 -30.98 13.18 -17.55
N GLN A 299 -29.68 13.01 -17.80
CA GLN A 299 -28.63 13.32 -16.82
C GLN A 299 -28.59 14.81 -16.52
N ARG A 300 -28.75 15.66 -17.55
CA ARG A 300 -28.82 17.12 -17.43
C ARG A 300 -29.98 17.55 -16.56
N ASN A 301 -31.17 16.99 -16.79
CA ASN A 301 -32.35 17.26 -15.97
C ASN A 301 -32.13 16.87 -14.50
N ALA A 302 -31.56 15.69 -14.23
CA ALA A 302 -31.23 15.28 -12.86
C ALA A 302 -30.18 16.20 -12.21
N TYR A 303 -29.17 16.59 -12.97
CA TYR A 303 -28.13 17.53 -12.54
C TYR A 303 -28.72 18.89 -12.15
N ASP A 304 -29.50 19.50 -13.04
CA ASP A 304 -30.05 20.85 -12.84
C ASP A 304 -31.05 20.87 -11.67
N GLN A 305 -31.86 19.82 -11.49
CA GLN A 305 -32.76 19.69 -10.33
C GLN A 305 -32.01 19.64 -9.00
N ILE A 306 -30.99 18.79 -8.90
CA ILE A 306 -30.20 18.66 -7.67
C ILE A 306 -29.45 19.96 -7.39
N LEU A 307 -28.82 20.55 -8.40
CA LEU A 307 -28.03 21.76 -8.24
C LEU A 307 -28.89 22.96 -7.82
N ASN A 308 -30.10 23.08 -8.37
CA ASN A 308 -31.03 24.14 -7.98
C ASN A 308 -31.36 24.08 -6.48
N VAL A 309 -31.69 22.89 -5.96
CA VAL A 309 -31.97 22.70 -4.52
C VAL A 309 -30.77 22.98 -3.64
N VAL A 310 -29.57 22.56 -4.05
CA VAL A 310 -28.33 22.89 -3.34
C VAL A 310 -28.06 24.40 -3.37
N SER A 311 -28.33 25.08 -4.48
CA SER A 311 -28.13 26.53 -4.61
C SER A 311 -29.09 27.35 -3.75
N MET A 312 -30.28 26.82 -3.48
CA MET A 312 -31.32 27.46 -2.66
C MET A 312 -31.23 27.07 -1.18
N ASP A 313 -30.27 26.22 -0.79
CA ASP A 313 -30.06 25.73 0.58
C ASP A 313 -31.32 25.08 1.21
N LEU A 314 -32.16 24.46 0.37
CA LEU A 314 -33.43 23.87 0.81
C LEU A 314 -33.24 22.48 1.43
N GLY A 315 -32.08 21.85 1.19
CA GLY A 315 -31.83 20.45 1.52
C GLY A 315 -32.69 19.48 0.70
N GLY A 316 -32.28 18.22 0.60
CA GLY A 316 -33.08 17.22 -0.10
C GLY A 316 -32.43 15.85 -0.15
N PHE A 317 -33.25 14.82 -0.34
CA PHE A 317 -32.80 13.44 -0.54
C PHE A 317 -33.20 12.95 -1.93
N TYR A 318 -32.23 12.53 -2.74
CA TYR A 318 -32.44 12.11 -4.13
C TYR A 318 -31.91 10.71 -4.39
N PHE A 319 -32.71 9.89 -5.07
CA PHE A 319 -32.28 8.60 -5.60
C PHE A 319 -32.18 8.67 -7.12
N VAL A 320 -30.97 8.60 -7.67
CA VAL A 320 -30.75 8.50 -9.11
C VAL A 320 -30.79 7.02 -9.53
N TYR A 321 -31.83 6.64 -10.25
CA TYR A 321 -32.01 5.29 -10.77
C TYR A 321 -31.58 5.18 -12.25
N GLY A 322 -30.93 4.07 -12.61
CA GLY A 322 -30.52 3.80 -13.99
C GLY A 322 -29.89 2.42 -14.13
N TYR A 323 -30.09 1.77 -15.28
CA TYR A 323 -29.51 0.47 -15.61
C TYR A 323 -27.98 0.53 -15.71
N ASP A 324 -27.31 -0.62 -15.72
CA ASP A 324 -25.85 -0.66 -15.90
C ASP A 324 -25.44 -0.04 -17.25
N GLY A 325 -24.34 0.70 -17.25
CA GLY A 325 -23.87 1.43 -18.43
C GLY A 325 -24.48 2.81 -18.64
N THR A 326 -25.48 3.23 -17.85
CA THR A 326 -26.10 4.58 -17.93
C THR A 326 -25.23 5.72 -17.36
N ARG A 327 -23.96 5.42 -17.05
CA ARG A 327 -22.97 6.38 -16.53
C ARG A 327 -23.42 7.16 -15.27
N LYS A 328 -24.11 6.53 -14.32
CA LYS A 328 -24.47 7.16 -13.01
C LYS A 328 -23.28 7.80 -12.29
N ILE A 329 -22.12 7.12 -12.32
CA ILE A 329 -20.88 7.63 -11.72
C ILE A 329 -20.42 8.94 -12.38
N PHE A 330 -20.61 9.06 -13.70
CA PHE A 330 -20.30 10.29 -14.41
C PHE A 330 -21.14 11.45 -13.88
N LEU A 331 -22.45 11.26 -13.69
CA LEU A 331 -23.32 12.28 -13.10
C LEU A 331 -22.84 12.70 -11.68
N TYR A 332 -22.50 11.75 -10.81
CA TYR A 332 -21.99 12.06 -9.47
C TYR A 332 -20.66 12.80 -9.49
N ARG A 333 -19.75 12.45 -10.41
CA ARG A 333 -18.50 13.18 -10.59
C ARG A 333 -18.75 14.61 -11.07
N THR A 334 -19.67 14.80 -12.01
CA THR A 334 -20.00 16.13 -12.54
C THR A 334 -20.63 17.03 -11.47
N LEU A 335 -21.54 16.50 -10.65
CA LEU A 335 -22.09 17.21 -9.48
C LEU A 335 -21.00 17.59 -8.48
N SER A 336 -20.09 16.66 -8.17
CA SER A 336 -19.00 16.93 -7.24
C SER A 336 -18.04 17.98 -7.79
N ALA A 337 -17.71 17.94 -9.09
CA ALA A 337 -16.82 18.89 -9.73
C ALA A 337 -17.42 20.31 -9.77
N SER A 338 -18.72 20.42 -10.11
CA SER A 338 -19.40 21.72 -10.20
C SER A 338 -19.51 22.45 -8.87
N LEU A 339 -19.74 21.70 -7.79
CA LEU A 339 -19.78 22.26 -6.43
C LEU A 339 -18.36 22.60 -5.93
N ARG A 340 -17.38 21.72 -6.18
CA ARG A 340 -16.00 21.92 -5.72
C ARG A 340 -15.27 23.04 -6.44
N CYS A 341 -15.51 23.26 -7.74
CA CYS A 341 -14.91 24.39 -8.45
C CYS A 341 -15.38 25.74 -7.87
N ASN A 342 -16.59 25.77 -7.28
CA ASN A 342 -17.13 26.92 -6.57
C ASN A 342 -16.71 26.99 -5.08
N GLY A 343 -15.71 26.20 -4.68
CA GLY A 343 -15.16 26.19 -3.32
C GLY A 343 -16.06 25.52 -2.27
N LYS A 344 -17.10 24.78 -2.68
CA LYS A 344 -17.96 24.04 -1.75
C LYS A 344 -17.32 22.71 -1.33
N ILE A 345 -17.58 22.30 -0.08
CA ILE A 345 -17.11 21.02 0.46
C ILE A 345 -18.15 19.95 0.13
N VAL A 346 -17.75 18.94 -0.64
CA VAL A 346 -18.61 17.81 -1.05
C VAL A 346 -18.04 16.51 -0.51
N LEU A 347 -18.83 15.72 0.20
CA LEU A 347 -18.39 14.46 0.79
C LEU A 347 -18.83 13.25 -0.04
N ASN A 348 -17.96 12.83 -0.97
CA ASN A 348 -18.20 11.64 -1.77
C ASN A 348 -18.07 10.36 -0.92
N VAL A 349 -19.16 9.59 -0.83
CA VAL A 349 -19.21 8.34 -0.06
C VAL A 349 -19.77 7.20 -0.90
N ALA A 350 -19.25 5.99 -0.64
CA ALA A 350 -19.75 4.77 -1.26
C ALA A 350 -19.87 3.62 -0.24
N SER A 351 -20.65 2.60 -0.57
CA SER A 351 -20.81 1.40 0.27
C SER A 351 -19.54 0.54 0.28
N SER A 352 -18.83 0.45 -0.84
CA SER A 352 -17.59 -0.33 -0.99
C SER A 352 -16.37 0.55 -1.24
N GLY A 353 -15.20 0.09 -0.79
CA GLY A 353 -13.94 0.79 -1.01
C GLY A 353 -13.50 0.84 -2.47
N ILE A 354 -14.06 -0.01 -3.35
CA ILE A 354 -13.79 0.04 -4.79
C ILE A 354 -14.65 1.14 -5.43
N ALA A 355 -15.94 1.19 -5.06
CA ALA A 355 -16.83 2.22 -5.55
C ALA A 355 -16.40 3.63 -5.11
N SER A 356 -15.79 3.76 -3.92
CA SER A 356 -15.30 5.06 -3.45
C SER A 356 -14.14 5.60 -4.29
N LEU A 357 -13.32 4.76 -4.92
CA LEU A 357 -12.20 5.20 -5.76
C LEU A 357 -12.67 5.83 -7.08
N LEU A 358 -13.91 5.59 -7.47
CA LEU A 358 -14.50 6.14 -8.69
C LEU A 358 -14.97 7.60 -8.49
N LEU A 359 -14.93 8.10 -7.27
CA LEU A 359 -15.30 9.46 -6.90
C LEU A 359 -14.09 10.20 -6.32
N PRO A 360 -13.90 11.50 -6.64
CA PRO A 360 -12.76 12.26 -6.16
C PRO A 360 -12.82 12.41 -4.64
N ASN A 361 -11.72 12.13 -3.94
CA ASN A 361 -11.64 12.03 -2.48
C ASN A 361 -12.69 11.09 -1.84
N GLY A 362 -13.21 10.12 -2.62
CA GLY A 362 -14.24 9.22 -2.15
C GLY A 362 -13.74 8.30 -1.04
N ARG A 363 -14.58 8.10 -0.02
CA ARG A 363 -14.35 7.15 1.08
C ARG A 363 -15.53 6.21 1.23
N THR A 364 -15.33 5.11 1.97
CA THR A 364 -16.48 4.30 2.39
C THR A 364 -17.30 5.06 3.43
N ALA A 365 -18.62 4.84 3.46
CA ALA A 365 -19.49 5.42 4.49
C ALA A 365 -18.98 5.08 5.90
N HIS A 366 -18.57 3.82 6.11
CA HIS A 366 -17.95 3.36 7.35
C HIS A 366 -16.72 4.17 7.76
N SER A 367 -15.83 4.49 6.81
CA SER A 367 -14.61 5.26 7.09
C SER A 367 -14.90 6.74 7.32
N ARG A 368 -15.79 7.33 6.49
CA ARG A 368 -16.11 8.77 6.55
C ARG A 368 -16.89 9.13 7.81
N PHE A 369 -17.90 8.33 8.16
CA PHE A 369 -18.80 8.61 9.28
C PHE A 369 -18.48 7.79 10.54
N LYS A 370 -17.40 7.00 10.55
CA LYS A 370 -17.01 6.13 11.68
C LYS A 370 -18.14 5.18 12.09
N ILE A 371 -18.84 4.62 11.09
CA ILE A 371 -19.91 3.64 11.30
C ILE A 371 -19.27 2.33 11.76
N PRO A 372 -19.70 1.75 12.90
CA PRO A 372 -19.24 0.44 13.36
C PRO A 372 -19.53 -0.68 12.34
N LEU A 373 -18.65 -1.68 12.24
CA LEU A 373 -18.80 -2.81 11.31
C LEU A 373 -19.81 -3.86 11.81
N ASN A 374 -19.91 -4.03 13.13
CA ASN A 374 -20.98 -4.80 13.75
C ASN A 374 -22.07 -3.79 14.09
N ILE A 375 -23.27 -3.95 13.55
CA ILE A 375 -24.39 -3.01 13.73
C ILE A 375 -25.36 -3.61 14.74
N ASN A 376 -25.65 -2.85 15.79
CA ASN A 376 -26.60 -3.17 16.86
C ASN A 376 -27.44 -1.90 17.11
N GLU A 377 -28.64 -2.04 17.66
CA GLU A 377 -29.59 -0.91 17.84
C GLU A 377 -29.03 0.24 18.70
N ASP A 378 -28.08 -0.05 19.60
CA ASP A 378 -27.49 0.93 20.51
C ASP A 378 -26.21 1.60 19.97
N LEU A 379 -25.78 1.29 18.74
CA LEU A 379 -24.50 1.78 18.23
C LEU A 379 -24.60 3.17 17.62
N VAL A 380 -23.77 4.07 18.16
CA VAL A 380 -23.58 5.44 17.65
C VAL A 380 -22.28 5.56 16.85
N CYS A 381 -22.28 6.46 15.87
CA CYS A 381 -21.07 6.81 15.13
C CYS A 381 -20.04 7.44 16.09
N ASN A 382 -18.80 6.92 16.11
CA ASN A 382 -17.77 7.39 17.03
C ASN A 382 -17.09 8.67 16.52
N ILE A 383 -17.85 9.78 16.51
CA ILE A 383 -17.38 11.12 16.15
C ILE A 383 -17.50 12.00 17.37
N LYS A 384 -16.35 12.46 17.90
CA LYS A 384 -16.31 13.35 19.06
C LYS A 384 -16.78 14.76 18.68
N GLU A 385 -17.59 15.38 19.54
CA GLU A 385 -17.96 16.79 19.44
C GLU A 385 -16.70 17.68 19.40
N GLY A 386 -16.72 18.74 18.59
CA GLY A 386 -15.59 19.64 18.41
C GLY A 386 -14.39 19.04 17.65
N SER A 387 -14.40 17.75 17.30
CA SER A 387 -13.34 17.16 16.49
C SER A 387 -13.29 17.76 15.08
N SER A 388 -12.11 17.72 14.45
CA SER A 388 -11.92 18.17 13.06
C SER A 388 -12.88 17.49 12.07
N LEU A 389 -13.23 16.22 12.31
CA LEU A 389 -14.21 15.50 11.50
C LEU A 389 -15.63 16.03 11.71
N ALA A 390 -16.03 16.35 12.95
CA ALA A 390 -17.33 16.96 13.23
C ALA A 390 -17.45 18.35 12.57
N LYS A 391 -16.39 19.17 12.64
CA LYS A 391 -16.33 20.46 11.95
C LYS A 391 -16.41 20.32 10.44
N LEU A 392 -15.73 19.34 9.85
CA LEU A 392 -15.83 19.03 8.42
C LEU A 392 -17.26 18.66 8.03
N LEU A 393 -17.92 17.80 8.79
CA LEU A 393 -19.30 17.39 8.52
C LEU A 393 -20.28 18.56 8.63
N ALA A 394 -20.07 19.47 9.59
CA ALA A 394 -20.90 20.66 9.76
C ALA A 394 -20.72 21.71 8.64
N ARG A 395 -19.58 21.70 7.94
CA ARG A 395 -19.29 22.62 6.82
C ARG A 395 -19.54 22.00 5.44
N ALA A 396 -19.80 20.70 5.37
CA ALA A 396 -20.14 20.02 4.12
C ALA A 396 -21.54 20.44 3.65
N ILE A 397 -21.68 20.59 2.33
CA ILE A 397 -22.93 20.97 1.64
C ILE A 397 -23.55 19.74 0.98
#